data_AF-X0WD33-F1
#
_entry.id   AF-X0WD33-F1
#
_cell.length_a   1.000
_cell.length_b   1.000
_cell.length_c   1.000
_cell.angle_alpha   90.00
_cell.angle_beta   90.00
_cell.angle_gamma   90.00
#
_symmetry.space_group_name_H-M   'P 1'
#
loop_
_entity.id
_entity.type
_entity.pdbx_description
1 polymer ?
#
loop_
_entity_poly.entity_id
_entity_poly.type
_entity_poly.pdbx_seq_one_letter_code
_entity_poly.pdbx_strand_id
1 'polypeptide(L)'
;PLPRHDDPVPGALTIHYPLDETLFPPEIVAPTFRWTDGNKDSDIWLVTIEFPDGKGDMNFRSGGTKWRPADERWEVIKRRSIEKAATVTIRGVNRRDPKRILSGARISISTSADEVGAPIFYREVNLPFVDAVRDPSRIRWRFGPISSKQQPPVVLSDLPTCGNCHSFSADGKTLGMDVDSANDKGSYVIAAVQEEMAFEKSEVITWSDYKREDGESTFGLLAQISPTGRYAVSMVKDRHVTVGRPDLEISQLFFPVKGILAIYDRQKRT
;
A
#
# COMPACT_ATOMS: atom_id res chain seq x y z
N PRO A 1 13.00 -34.95 -19.85
CA PRO A 1 13.39 -34.43 -18.51
C PRO A 1 13.34 -32.90 -18.51
N LEU A 2 12.55 -32.32 -17.61
CA LEU A 2 12.56 -30.88 -17.37
C LEU A 2 13.88 -30.49 -16.67
N PRO A 3 14.32 -29.22 -16.78
CA PRO A 3 15.50 -28.74 -16.07
C PRO A 3 15.38 -28.93 -14.56
N ARG A 4 16.50 -29.18 -13.87
CA ARG A 4 16.54 -29.45 -12.43
C ARG A 4 16.64 -28.15 -11.63
N HIS A 5 16.26 -28.23 -10.35
CA HIS A 5 16.32 -27.11 -9.40
C HIS A 5 17.71 -26.47 -9.31
N ASP A 6 18.77 -27.28 -9.33
CA ASP A 6 20.14 -26.84 -9.11
C ASP A 6 20.86 -26.38 -10.38
N ASP A 7 20.18 -26.41 -11.54
CA ASP A 7 20.79 -25.95 -12.78
C ASP A 7 21.09 -24.44 -12.68
N PRO A 8 22.34 -24.00 -12.95
CA PRO A 8 22.70 -22.59 -12.88
C PRO A 8 21.79 -21.81 -13.83
N VAL A 9 21.15 -20.78 -13.28
CA VAL A 9 20.20 -19.98 -14.02
C VAL A 9 20.98 -18.97 -14.87
N PRO A 10 20.94 -19.07 -16.20
CA PRO A 10 21.66 -18.11 -17.04
C PRO A 10 21.12 -16.70 -16.79
N GLY A 11 22.00 -15.70 -16.71
CA GLY A 11 21.57 -14.30 -16.62
C GLY A 11 20.73 -13.86 -17.84
N ALA A 12 20.21 -12.63 -17.78
CA ALA A 12 19.35 -11.95 -18.77
C ALA A 12 17.83 -11.94 -18.50
N LEU A 13 17.33 -12.58 -17.44
CA LEU A 13 15.95 -12.37 -16.98
C LEU A 13 15.94 -11.52 -15.69
N THR A 14 14.98 -10.60 -15.58
CA THR A 14 14.77 -9.77 -14.38
C THR A 14 13.32 -9.89 -13.93
N ILE A 15 13.10 -10.29 -12.68
CA ILE A 15 11.77 -10.32 -12.06
C ILE A 15 11.47 -8.93 -11.49
N HIS A 16 10.35 -8.33 -11.91
CA HIS A 16 9.93 -6.98 -11.50
C HIS A 16 8.89 -7.00 -10.38
N TYR A 17 8.13 -8.08 -10.29
CA TYR A 17 7.16 -8.29 -9.22
C TYR A 17 6.79 -9.78 -9.12
N PRO A 18 6.64 -10.35 -7.93
CA PRO A 18 7.04 -9.80 -6.62
C PRO A 18 8.53 -9.46 -6.59
N LEU A 19 8.94 -8.58 -5.69
CA LEU A 19 10.35 -8.31 -5.45
C LEU A 19 10.95 -9.44 -4.62
N ASP A 20 12.28 -9.52 -4.60
CA ASP A 20 12.95 -10.46 -3.71
C ASP A 20 12.58 -10.19 -2.25
N GLU A 21 12.44 -11.26 -1.48
CA GLU A 21 12.02 -11.25 -0.07
C GLU A 21 10.61 -10.68 0.19
N THR A 22 9.72 -10.67 -0.82
CA THR A 22 8.33 -10.21 -0.61
C THR A 22 7.60 -11.10 0.41
N LEU A 23 7.06 -10.46 1.45
CA LEU A 23 6.16 -11.05 2.44
C LEU A 23 4.70 -10.76 2.08
N PHE A 24 3.88 -11.81 1.96
CA PHE A 24 2.45 -11.71 1.66
C PHE A 24 1.58 -11.95 2.90
N PRO A 25 0.54 -11.15 3.16
CA PRO A 25 -0.49 -11.50 4.14
C PRO A 25 -1.28 -12.76 3.75
N PRO A 26 -1.80 -13.54 4.71
CA PRO A 26 -2.50 -14.79 4.44
C PRO A 26 -3.79 -14.62 3.63
N GLU A 27 -4.47 -13.48 3.69
CA GLU A 27 -5.73 -13.19 3.01
C GLU A 27 -5.56 -12.49 1.65
N ILE A 28 -4.33 -12.15 1.25
CA ILE A 28 -4.09 -11.43 -0.01
C ILE A 28 -4.38 -12.32 -1.23
N VAL A 29 -4.94 -11.70 -2.28
CA VAL A 29 -5.13 -12.34 -3.58
C VAL A 29 -3.81 -12.68 -4.26
N ALA A 30 -3.85 -13.66 -5.17
CA ALA A 30 -2.72 -14.04 -5.98
C ALA A 30 -2.10 -12.84 -6.72
N PRO A 31 -0.80 -12.55 -6.54
CA PRO A 31 -0.10 -11.52 -7.31
C PRO A 31 0.05 -11.96 -8.77
N THR A 32 0.21 -10.98 -9.67
CA THR A 32 0.68 -11.28 -11.04
C THR A 32 2.19 -11.16 -11.07
N PHE A 33 2.88 -12.29 -11.14
CA PHE A 33 4.32 -12.32 -11.39
C PHE A 33 4.62 -11.66 -12.74
N ARG A 34 5.61 -10.77 -12.77
CA ARG A 34 6.03 -10.02 -13.96
C ARG A 34 7.54 -10.03 -14.05
N TRP A 35 8.04 -10.27 -15.25
CA TRP A 35 9.47 -10.24 -15.53
C TRP A 35 9.74 -9.68 -16.92
N THR A 36 10.99 -9.41 -17.22
CA THR A 36 11.50 -9.18 -18.58
C THR A 36 12.59 -10.18 -18.87
N ASP A 37 12.65 -10.65 -20.10
CA ASP A 37 13.67 -11.57 -20.57
C ASP A 37 14.42 -10.93 -21.73
N GLY A 38 15.73 -10.73 -21.55
CA GLY A 38 16.62 -10.18 -22.56
C GLY A 38 17.05 -11.22 -23.59
N ASN A 39 16.81 -12.52 -23.34
CA ASN A 39 17.09 -13.57 -24.31
C ASN A 39 15.92 -13.69 -25.31
N LYS A 40 16.17 -13.29 -26.56
CA LYS A 40 15.16 -13.28 -27.64
C LYS A 40 14.73 -14.66 -28.10
N ASP A 41 15.51 -15.70 -27.79
CA ASP A 41 15.21 -17.08 -28.19
C ASP A 41 14.28 -17.80 -27.18
N SER A 42 14.06 -17.21 -26.01
CA SER A 42 13.07 -17.66 -25.03
C SER A 42 11.65 -17.34 -25.49
N ASP A 43 10.81 -18.35 -25.67
CA ASP A 43 9.42 -18.19 -26.11
C ASP A 43 8.38 -18.82 -25.17
N ILE A 44 8.85 -19.53 -24.13
CA ILE A 44 8.04 -20.08 -23.04
C ILE A 44 8.84 -20.05 -21.74
N TRP A 45 8.15 -19.82 -20.62
CA TRP A 45 8.76 -19.76 -19.30
C TRP A 45 8.20 -20.84 -18.37
N LEU A 46 9.09 -21.46 -17.60
CA LEU A 46 8.76 -22.35 -16.49
C LEU A 46 8.94 -21.58 -15.19
N VAL A 47 7.85 -21.44 -14.43
CA VAL A 47 7.85 -20.92 -13.06
C VAL A 47 7.86 -22.10 -12.11
N THR A 48 8.93 -22.25 -11.35
CA THR A 48 9.09 -23.28 -10.33
C THR A 48 9.05 -22.61 -8.96
N ILE A 49 8.27 -23.17 -8.04
CA ILE A 49 8.20 -22.74 -6.64
C ILE A 49 8.63 -23.90 -5.76
N GLU A 50 9.75 -23.69 -5.10
CA GLU A 50 10.43 -24.63 -4.21
C GLU A 50 10.13 -24.26 -2.77
N PHE A 51 9.69 -25.26 -2.00
CA PHE A 51 9.28 -25.07 -0.61
C PHE A 51 10.26 -25.77 0.34
N PRO A 52 10.55 -25.18 1.51
CA PRO A 52 11.46 -25.79 2.48
C PRO A 52 10.84 -26.97 3.26
N ASP A 53 9.60 -27.36 2.94
CA ASP A 53 8.86 -28.40 3.66
C ASP A 53 9.12 -29.84 3.17
N GLY A 54 9.93 -30.01 2.12
CA GLY A 54 10.28 -31.31 1.55
C GLY A 54 9.14 -32.05 0.83
N LYS A 55 7.97 -31.41 0.62
CA LYS A 55 6.80 -32.04 -0.02
C LYS A 55 6.77 -31.89 -1.55
N GLY A 56 7.89 -31.50 -2.14
CA GLY A 56 8.08 -31.35 -3.60
C GLY A 56 7.64 -30.00 -4.14
N ASP A 57 8.17 -29.64 -5.30
CA ASP A 57 8.02 -28.31 -5.90
C ASP A 57 6.73 -28.17 -6.71
N MET A 58 6.31 -26.94 -6.95
CA MET A 58 5.21 -26.62 -7.86
C MET A 58 5.76 -26.03 -9.16
N ASN A 59 5.28 -26.51 -10.30
CA ASN A 59 5.77 -26.12 -11.61
C ASN A 59 4.63 -25.62 -12.49
N PHE A 60 4.81 -24.45 -13.11
CA PHE A 60 3.81 -23.79 -13.95
C PHE A 60 4.44 -23.31 -15.24
N ARG A 61 3.69 -23.37 -16.34
CA ARG A 61 4.13 -22.85 -17.63
C ARG A 61 3.45 -21.51 -17.91
N SER A 62 4.20 -20.58 -18.48
CA SER A 62 3.69 -19.31 -18.98
C SER A 62 4.09 -19.11 -20.44
N GLY A 63 3.13 -18.73 -21.28
CA GLY A 63 3.38 -18.37 -22.67
C GLY A 63 3.86 -16.92 -22.86
N GLY A 64 3.93 -16.14 -21.79
CA GLY A 64 4.37 -14.74 -21.80
C GLY A 64 5.07 -14.36 -20.50
N THR A 65 5.52 -13.11 -20.42
CA THR A 65 6.31 -12.61 -19.28
C THR A 65 5.48 -12.14 -18.08
N LYS A 66 4.23 -12.59 -18.02
CA LYS A 66 3.31 -12.37 -16.91
C LYS A 66 2.63 -13.69 -16.57
N TRP A 67 2.53 -14.00 -15.30
CA TRP A 67 1.83 -15.19 -14.82
C TRP A 67 1.17 -14.92 -13.48
N ARG A 68 -0.07 -15.40 -13.31
CA ARG A 68 -0.79 -15.35 -12.05
C ARG A 68 -1.19 -16.78 -11.68
N PRO A 69 -0.86 -17.28 -10.48
CA PRO A 69 -1.34 -18.59 -10.05
C PRO A 69 -2.86 -18.58 -9.95
N ALA A 70 -3.49 -19.71 -10.28
CA ALA A 70 -4.90 -19.94 -9.96
C ALA A 70 -5.11 -19.89 -8.44
N ASP A 71 -6.30 -19.50 -7.99
CA ASP A 71 -6.56 -19.26 -6.56
C ASP A 71 -6.24 -20.50 -5.71
N GLU A 72 -6.67 -21.69 -6.15
CA GLU A 72 -6.45 -22.91 -5.38
C GLU A 72 -4.95 -23.23 -5.24
N ARG A 73 -4.16 -22.86 -6.25
CA ARG A 73 -2.70 -22.99 -6.23
C ARG A 73 -2.06 -21.93 -5.36
N TRP A 74 -2.56 -20.70 -5.38
CA TRP A 74 -2.10 -19.63 -4.51
C TRP A 74 -2.31 -19.95 -3.03
N GLU A 75 -3.47 -20.53 -2.69
CA GLU A 75 -3.74 -21.00 -1.33
C GLU A 75 -2.76 -22.10 -0.88
N VAL A 76 -2.34 -22.99 -1.79
CA VAL A 76 -1.30 -23.99 -1.48
C VAL A 76 0.06 -23.31 -1.28
N ILE A 77 0.43 -22.37 -2.15
CA ILE A 77 1.68 -21.62 -2.05
C ILE A 77 1.73 -20.93 -0.68
N LYS A 78 0.72 -20.11 -0.36
CA LYS A 78 0.63 -19.38 0.92
C LYS A 78 0.80 -20.30 2.13
N ARG A 79 0.05 -21.40 2.19
CA ARG A 79 0.13 -22.35 3.31
C ARG A 79 1.50 -23.01 3.46
N ARG A 80 2.20 -23.29 2.36
CA ARG A 80 3.51 -23.94 2.38
C ARG A 80 4.67 -22.96 2.59
N SER A 81 4.41 -21.66 2.52
CA SER A 81 5.37 -20.58 2.76
C SER A 81 5.10 -19.76 4.01
N ILE A 82 4.24 -20.22 4.94
CA ILE A 82 4.00 -19.54 6.22
C ILE A 82 5.31 -19.47 7.01
N GLU A 83 5.77 -18.25 7.30
CA GLU A 83 7.00 -17.94 8.05
C GLU A 83 8.26 -18.62 7.50
N LYS A 84 8.22 -19.05 6.24
CA LYS A 84 9.29 -19.81 5.59
C LYS A 84 9.42 -19.39 4.14
N ALA A 85 10.63 -19.01 3.75
CA ALA A 85 10.91 -18.59 2.39
C ALA A 85 10.70 -19.76 1.40
N ALA A 86 9.78 -19.57 0.45
CA ALA A 86 9.68 -20.36 -0.76
C ALA A 86 10.49 -19.68 -1.87
N THR A 87 11.29 -20.46 -2.57
CA THR A 87 12.11 -19.97 -3.67
C THR A 87 11.30 -20.04 -4.97
N VAL A 88 11.16 -18.91 -5.66
CA VAL A 88 10.55 -18.85 -6.99
C VAL A 88 11.65 -18.70 -8.02
N THR A 89 11.74 -19.66 -8.94
CA THR A 89 12.68 -19.63 -10.06
C THR A 89 11.90 -19.53 -11.37
N ILE A 90 12.21 -18.53 -12.20
CA ILE A 90 11.63 -18.39 -13.54
C ILE A 90 12.72 -18.68 -14.57
N ARG A 91 12.47 -19.65 -15.45
CA ARG A 91 13.40 -20.11 -16.50
C ARG A 91 12.80 -19.90 -17.87
N GLY A 92 13.47 -19.14 -18.73
CA GLY A 92 13.14 -19.02 -20.15
C GLY A 92 13.75 -20.17 -20.95
N VAL A 93 12.95 -20.78 -21.81
CA VAL A 93 13.38 -21.85 -22.72
C VAL A 93 12.79 -21.60 -24.10
N ASN A 94 13.34 -22.28 -25.10
CA ASN A 94 12.73 -22.38 -26.42
C ASN A 94 11.85 -23.63 -26.49
N ARG A 95 10.60 -23.51 -26.95
CA ARG A 95 9.67 -24.64 -27.11
C ARG A 95 10.22 -25.77 -27.98
N ARG A 96 11.13 -25.46 -28.93
CA ARG A 96 11.77 -26.45 -29.81
C ARG A 96 12.87 -27.25 -29.11
N ASP A 97 13.47 -26.70 -28.07
CA ASP A 97 14.45 -27.38 -27.22
C ASP A 97 14.22 -27.06 -25.73
N PRO A 98 13.16 -27.62 -25.12
CA PRO A 98 12.74 -27.25 -23.77
C PRO A 98 13.68 -27.79 -22.67
N LYS A 99 14.71 -28.56 -23.04
CA LYS A 99 15.73 -29.06 -22.10
C LYS A 99 16.82 -28.02 -21.83
N ARG A 100 17.01 -27.07 -22.74
CA ARG A 100 18.02 -26.04 -22.63
C ARG A 100 17.43 -24.78 -21.98
N ILE A 101 17.92 -24.45 -20.79
CA ILE A 101 17.63 -23.15 -20.15
C ILE A 101 18.40 -22.07 -20.91
N LEU A 102 17.69 -21.02 -21.31
CA LEU A 102 18.25 -19.90 -22.07
C LEU A 102 18.43 -18.64 -21.21
N SER A 103 17.63 -18.50 -20.17
CA SER A 103 17.63 -17.37 -19.24
C SER A 103 16.92 -17.76 -17.95
N GLY A 104 17.14 -17.00 -16.90
CA GLY A 104 16.24 -17.02 -15.75
C GLY A 104 16.67 -16.12 -14.60
N ALA A 105 15.85 -16.12 -13.57
CA ALA A 105 16.11 -15.43 -12.32
C ALA A 105 15.41 -16.14 -11.17
N ARG A 106 15.80 -15.78 -9.95
CA ARG A 106 15.28 -16.34 -8.72
C ARG A 106 14.95 -15.21 -7.74
N ILE A 107 13.87 -15.39 -6.99
CA ILE A 107 13.51 -14.59 -5.82
C ILE A 107 13.04 -15.52 -4.70
N SER A 108 12.97 -14.99 -3.49
CA SER A 108 12.33 -15.60 -2.34
C SER A 108 11.03 -14.87 -2.01
N ILE A 109 9.99 -15.62 -1.66
CA ILE A 109 8.74 -15.05 -1.13
C ILE A 109 8.31 -15.85 0.10
N SER A 110 7.54 -15.23 0.98
CA SER A 110 6.95 -15.90 2.14
C SER A 110 5.54 -15.41 2.41
N THR A 111 4.86 -16.09 3.33
CA THR A 111 3.54 -15.70 3.82
C THR A 111 3.61 -15.44 5.31
N SER A 112 3.05 -14.31 5.73
CA SER A 112 2.91 -13.95 7.14
C SER A 112 1.90 -14.88 7.81
N ALA A 113 2.15 -15.25 9.06
CA ALA A 113 1.14 -15.85 9.93
C ALA A 113 0.10 -14.81 10.38
N ASP A 114 0.50 -13.54 10.45
CA ASP A 114 -0.36 -12.43 10.83
C ASP A 114 -1.18 -11.92 9.63
N GLU A 115 -2.48 -11.77 9.84
CA GLU A 115 -3.40 -11.14 8.91
C GLU A 115 -3.31 -9.60 8.97
N VAL A 116 -3.69 -8.93 7.88
CA VAL A 116 -4.02 -7.51 7.92
C VAL A 116 -5.34 -7.31 8.69
N GLY A 117 -6.29 -8.24 8.52
CA GLY A 117 -7.51 -8.34 9.35
C GLY A 117 -8.55 -7.24 9.12
N ALA A 118 -8.26 -6.25 8.26
CA ALA A 118 -9.16 -5.15 7.94
C ALA A 118 -9.02 -4.68 6.48
N PRO A 119 -10.08 -4.10 5.89
CA PRO A 119 -9.97 -3.40 4.62
C PRO A 119 -9.04 -2.18 4.71
N ILE A 120 -8.44 -1.81 3.58
CA ILE A 120 -7.54 -0.65 3.51
C ILE A 120 -8.31 0.54 2.95
N PHE A 121 -8.34 1.63 3.70
CA PHE A 121 -8.71 2.96 3.21
C PHE A 121 -7.43 3.70 2.81
N TYR A 122 -7.32 4.12 1.56
CA TYR A 122 -6.12 4.80 1.08
C TYR A 122 -6.44 5.91 0.08
N ARG A 123 -5.54 6.89 0.02
CA ARG A 123 -5.61 8.02 -0.90
C ARG A 123 -4.83 7.72 -2.18
N GLU A 124 -5.52 7.80 -3.31
CA GLU A 124 -4.96 7.71 -4.66
C GLU A 124 -4.62 9.14 -5.15
N VAL A 125 -3.32 9.40 -5.33
CA VAL A 125 -2.79 10.73 -5.70
C VAL A 125 -2.05 10.63 -7.03
N ASN A 126 -2.27 11.59 -7.93
CA ASN A 126 -1.54 11.67 -9.19
C ASN A 126 -0.09 12.10 -8.93
N LEU A 127 0.85 11.48 -9.63
CA LEU A 127 2.26 11.85 -9.59
C LEU A 127 2.64 12.64 -10.86
N PRO A 128 3.58 13.60 -10.77
CA PRO A 128 4.27 14.05 -9.55
C PRO A 128 3.34 14.85 -8.61
N PHE A 129 3.62 14.84 -7.31
CA PHE A 129 2.76 15.47 -6.29
C PHE A 129 2.44 16.95 -6.57
N VAL A 130 3.34 17.69 -7.22
CA VAL A 130 3.11 19.09 -7.63
C VAL A 130 1.86 19.27 -8.51
N ASP A 131 1.51 18.28 -9.32
CA ASP A 131 0.33 18.33 -10.18
C ASP A 131 -0.94 18.09 -9.36
N ALA A 132 -0.89 17.21 -8.36
CA ALA A 132 -1.99 16.98 -7.44
C ALA A 132 -2.29 18.22 -6.56
N VAL A 133 -1.27 19.02 -6.22
CA VAL A 133 -1.46 20.30 -5.50
C VAL A 133 -2.15 21.34 -6.40
N ARG A 134 -1.83 21.35 -7.70
CA ARG A 134 -2.44 22.27 -8.68
C ARG A 134 -3.89 21.92 -8.97
N ASP A 135 -4.20 20.63 -8.99
CA ASP A 135 -5.54 20.11 -9.27
C ASP A 135 -5.90 18.97 -8.28
N PRO A 136 -6.45 19.31 -7.10
CA PRO A 136 -6.82 18.33 -6.08
C PRO A 136 -8.07 17.53 -6.45
N SER A 137 -8.86 17.96 -7.44
CA SER A 137 -10.11 17.29 -7.84
C SER A 137 -9.91 15.84 -8.29
N ARG A 138 -8.69 15.53 -8.76
CA ARG A 138 -8.31 14.21 -9.24
C ARG A 138 -7.83 13.27 -8.13
N ILE A 139 -7.77 13.73 -6.88
CA ILE A 139 -7.45 12.91 -5.71
C ILE A 139 -8.70 12.13 -5.31
N ARG A 140 -8.53 10.84 -5.04
CA ARG A 140 -9.62 9.94 -4.69
C ARG A 140 -9.24 9.10 -3.49
N TRP A 141 -10.21 8.65 -2.71
CA TRP A 141 -9.99 7.66 -1.67
C TRP A 141 -10.73 6.40 -2.03
N ARG A 142 -10.05 5.29 -1.77
CA ARG A 142 -10.54 3.96 -2.05
C ARG A 142 -10.56 3.15 -0.78
N PHE A 143 -11.53 2.26 -0.71
CA PHE A 143 -11.73 1.39 0.43
C PHE A 143 -12.03 -0.02 -0.05
N GLY A 144 -11.27 -1.00 0.43
CA GLY A 144 -11.57 -2.39 0.12
C GLY A 144 -10.59 -3.37 0.74
N PRO A 145 -10.99 -4.65 0.81
CA PRO A 145 -10.14 -5.70 1.37
C PRO A 145 -9.06 -6.11 0.38
N ILE A 146 -7.89 -6.50 0.90
CA ILE A 146 -6.77 -7.02 0.07
C ILE A 146 -7.06 -8.39 -0.55
N SER A 147 -8.14 -9.04 -0.09
CA SER A 147 -8.68 -10.28 -0.67
C SER A 147 -9.56 -10.04 -1.90
N SER A 148 -9.84 -8.77 -2.25
CA SER A 148 -10.58 -8.44 -3.47
C SER A 148 -9.71 -8.61 -4.71
N LYS A 149 -10.27 -9.23 -5.75
CA LYS A 149 -9.64 -9.29 -7.08
C LYS A 149 -9.95 -8.07 -7.94
N GLN A 150 -10.94 -7.28 -7.53
CA GLN A 150 -11.38 -6.08 -8.22
C GLN A 150 -10.72 -4.87 -7.58
N GLN A 151 -10.56 -3.81 -8.37
CA GLN A 151 -10.09 -2.54 -7.85
C GLN A 151 -11.07 -2.05 -6.77
N PRO A 152 -10.59 -1.66 -5.57
CA PRO A 152 -11.45 -1.14 -4.54
C PRO A 152 -12.23 0.08 -5.03
N PRO A 153 -13.55 0.20 -4.73
CA PRO A 153 -14.35 1.33 -5.16
C PRO A 153 -13.80 2.66 -4.63
N VAL A 154 -14.12 3.74 -5.34
CA VAL A 154 -13.89 5.11 -4.84
C VAL A 154 -15.03 5.41 -3.86
N VAL A 155 -14.67 5.78 -2.63
CA VAL A 155 -15.63 6.10 -1.55
C VAL A 155 -15.63 7.59 -1.20
N LEU A 156 -14.64 8.34 -1.69
CA LEU A 156 -14.57 9.79 -1.57
C LEU A 156 -13.82 10.36 -2.76
N SER A 157 -14.37 11.41 -3.37
CA SER A 157 -13.76 12.18 -4.45
C SER A 157 -14.21 13.64 -4.35
N ASP A 158 -13.63 14.49 -5.18
CA ASP A 158 -14.09 15.89 -5.36
C ASP A 158 -14.07 16.71 -4.06
N LEU A 159 -13.20 16.35 -3.11
CA LEU A 159 -12.94 17.16 -1.94
C LEU A 159 -12.32 18.50 -2.41
N PRO A 160 -12.97 19.64 -2.14
CA PRO A 160 -12.49 20.95 -2.60
C PRO A 160 -11.23 21.40 -1.86
N THR A 161 -10.87 20.70 -0.77
CA THR A 161 -9.73 20.98 0.09
C THR A 161 -8.87 19.76 0.29
N CYS A 162 -7.65 19.97 0.79
CA CYS A 162 -6.70 18.88 0.94
C CYS A 162 -7.10 17.97 2.10
N GLY A 163 -7.55 16.74 1.80
CA GLY A 163 -7.66 15.66 2.78
C GLY A 163 -6.31 14.94 2.89
N ASN A 164 -5.56 15.14 3.97
CA ASN A 164 -4.24 14.54 4.12
C ASN A 164 -4.28 13.24 4.92
N CYS A 165 -3.97 13.36 6.21
CA CYS A 165 -3.84 12.24 7.09
C CYS A 165 -5.23 11.82 7.56
N HIS A 166 -5.41 10.52 7.73
CA HIS A 166 -6.65 9.97 8.20
C HIS A 166 -6.37 8.69 8.98
N SER A 167 -7.24 8.40 9.92
CA SER A 167 -7.12 7.25 10.80
C SER A 167 -8.49 6.82 11.29
N PHE A 168 -8.59 5.57 11.71
CA PHE A 168 -9.80 4.99 12.27
C PHE A 168 -9.55 4.54 13.70
N SER A 169 -10.59 4.55 14.53
CA SER A 169 -10.58 3.81 15.80
C SER A 169 -10.39 2.31 15.54
N ALA A 170 -9.94 1.56 16.53
CA ALA A 170 -9.67 0.13 16.39
C ALA A 170 -10.92 -0.69 16.03
N ASP A 171 -12.10 -0.22 16.43
CA ASP A 171 -13.38 -0.83 16.06
C ASP A 171 -13.92 -0.34 14.70
N GLY A 172 -13.18 0.55 14.01
CA GLY A 172 -13.54 1.10 12.71
C GLY A 172 -14.72 2.08 12.74
N LYS A 173 -15.23 2.48 13.91
CA LYS A 173 -16.47 3.28 14.01
C LYS A 173 -16.25 4.79 13.99
N THR A 174 -15.04 5.26 14.24
CA THR A 174 -14.70 6.70 14.21
C THR A 174 -13.64 6.95 13.15
N LEU A 175 -13.93 7.85 12.21
CA LEU A 175 -12.96 8.43 11.28
C LEU A 175 -12.42 9.72 11.89
N GLY A 176 -11.10 9.89 11.86
CA GLY A 176 -10.44 11.17 12.04
C GLY A 176 -9.68 11.54 10.77
N MET A 177 -9.85 12.76 10.25
CA MET A 177 -9.19 13.19 9.01
C MET A 177 -8.84 14.68 9.01
N ASP A 178 -7.61 14.99 8.58
CA ASP A 178 -7.18 16.35 8.29
C ASP A 178 -7.99 16.89 7.12
N VAL A 179 -8.59 18.07 7.27
CA VAL A 179 -9.26 18.79 6.18
C VAL A 179 -8.89 20.26 6.27
N ASP A 180 -8.73 20.95 5.15
CA ASP A 180 -8.77 22.42 5.23
C ASP A 180 -10.25 22.85 5.23
N SER A 181 -10.66 23.68 6.19
CA SER A 181 -12.03 24.18 6.29
C SER A 181 -12.05 25.65 6.66
N ALA A 182 -12.88 26.46 5.99
CA ALA A 182 -13.06 27.88 6.28
C ALA A 182 -11.76 28.71 6.41
N ASN A 183 -10.78 28.48 5.53
CA ASN A 183 -9.42 29.06 5.56
C ASN A 183 -8.56 28.69 6.78
N ASP A 184 -8.96 27.69 7.56
CA ASP A 184 -8.20 27.14 8.67
C ASP A 184 -7.57 25.79 8.28
N LYS A 185 -6.24 25.79 8.20
CA LYS A 185 -5.43 24.61 7.89
C LYS A 185 -5.32 23.63 9.05
N GLY A 186 -5.61 24.08 10.27
CA GLY A 186 -5.63 23.24 11.46
C GLY A 186 -6.96 22.53 11.70
N SER A 187 -7.86 22.47 10.70
CA SER A 187 -9.15 21.81 10.85
C SER A 187 -9.04 20.28 10.80
N TYR A 188 -9.82 19.61 11.63
CA TYR A 188 -9.81 18.15 11.73
C TYR A 188 -11.22 17.62 11.91
N VAL A 189 -11.67 16.77 10.99
CA VAL A 189 -12.97 16.10 11.06
C VAL A 189 -12.86 14.90 11.98
N ILE A 190 -13.81 14.76 12.90
CA ILE A 190 -14.02 13.53 13.67
C ILE A 190 -15.47 13.09 13.54
N ALA A 191 -15.71 12.10 12.68
CA ALA A 191 -17.04 11.65 12.29
C ALA A 191 -17.27 10.17 12.63
N ALA A 192 -18.53 9.78 12.81
CA ALA A 192 -18.90 8.38 12.88
C ALA A 192 -18.85 7.74 11.49
N VAL A 193 -18.29 6.54 11.37
CA VAL A 193 -18.25 5.81 10.09
C VAL A 193 -19.63 5.28 9.76
N GLN A 194 -20.13 5.66 8.59
CA GLN A 194 -21.46 5.34 8.09
C GLN A 194 -21.39 5.13 6.56
N GLU A 195 -22.46 4.58 5.98
CA GLU A 195 -22.56 4.41 4.52
C GLU A 195 -22.52 5.76 3.78
N GLU A 196 -23.22 6.75 4.33
CA GLU A 196 -23.16 8.14 3.88
C GLU A 196 -22.64 9.01 5.03
N MET A 197 -21.61 9.81 4.76
CA MET A 197 -20.95 10.66 5.75
C MET A 197 -20.91 12.10 5.23
N ALA A 198 -21.64 13.00 5.89
CA ALA A 198 -21.56 14.43 5.63
C ALA A 198 -20.69 15.08 6.70
N PHE A 199 -19.56 15.68 6.32
CA PHE A 199 -18.70 16.40 7.26
C PHE A 199 -19.33 17.74 7.63
N GLU A 200 -20.19 17.71 8.63
CA GLU A 200 -20.84 18.88 9.17
C GLU A 200 -19.88 19.70 10.03
N LYS A 201 -20.16 21.00 10.17
CA LYS A 201 -19.37 21.88 11.05
C LYS A 201 -19.32 21.39 12.51
N SER A 202 -20.34 20.66 12.95
CA SER A 202 -20.43 20.05 14.29
C SER A 202 -19.39 18.94 14.51
N GLU A 203 -18.85 18.35 13.43
CA GLU A 203 -17.86 17.28 13.45
C GLU A 203 -16.43 17.78 13.24
N VAL A 204 -16.26 19.08 12.95
CA VAL A 204 -14.96 19.70 12.70
C VAL A 204 -14.48 20.42 13.96
N ILE A 205 -13.32 20.01 14.45
CA ILE A 205 -12.56 20.77 15.45
C ILE A 205 -11.47 21.59 14.74
N THR A 206 -10.90 22.56 15.46
CA THR A 206 -9.69 23.25 15.00
C THR A 206 -8.58 23.16 16.04
N TRP A 207 -7.42 22.68 15.60
CA TRP A 207 -6.18 22.72 16.37
C TRP A 207 -5.70 24.15 16.63
N SER A 208 -6.14 25.11 15.80
CA SER A 208 -5.83 26.53 15.93
C SER A 208 -6.51 27.19 17.14
N ASP A 209 -7.41 26.50 17.86
CA ASP A 209 -7.95 26.96 19.15
C ASP A 209 -6.93 26.85 20.29
N TYR A 210 -5.90 26.00 20.17
CA TYR A 210 -4.92 25.80 21.24
C TYR A 210 -4.05 27.04 21.46
N LYS A 211 -4.27 27.71 22.61
CA LYS A 211 -3.54 28.93 23.01
C LYS A 211 -3.48 29.98 21.89
N ARG A 212 -4.64 30.25 21.29
CA ARG A 212 -4.78 31.18 20.15
C ARG A 212 -4.22 32.58 20.47
N GLU A 213 -4.28 33.00 21.73
CA GLU A 213 -3.77 34.27 22.22
C GLU A 213 -2.27 34.49 21.97
N ASP A 214 -1.50 33.42 21.78
CA ASP A 214 -0.07 33.50 21.50
C ASP A 214 0.24 33.94 20.06
N GLY A 215 -0.76 33.99 19.17
CA GLY A 215 -0.63 34.44 17.78
C GLY A 215 0.18 33.53 16.85
N GLU A 216 0.60 32.34 17.32
CA GLU A 216 1.31 31.34 16.52
C GLU A 216 0.34 30.54 15.63
N SER A 217 0.66 30.40 14.35
CA SER A 217 -0.12 29.57 13.40
C SER A 217 0.03 28.08 13.68
N THR A 218 -1.03 27.31 13.42
CA THR A 218 -1.05 25.84 13.47
C THR A 218 -1.52 25.28 12.13
N PHE A 219 -0.85 24.23 11.65
CA PHE A 219 -1.32 23.41 10.53
C PHE A 219 -1.94 22.10 11.02
N GLY A 220 -1.62 21.60 12.21
CA GLY A 220 -2.31 20.44 12.78
C GLY A 220 -2.06 19.14 12.01
N LEU A 221 -0.92 19.02 11.32
CA LEU A 221 -0.61 17.91 10.41
C LEU A 221 -0.30 16.61 11.18
N LEU A 222 -0.54 15.49 10.49
CA LEU A 222 -0.30 14.13 11.01
C LEU A 222 -1.17 13.80 12.22
N ALA A 223 -2.40 14.34 12.25
CA ALA A 223 -3.32 14.06 13.33
C ALA A 223 -3.82 12.61 13.29
N GLN A 224 -4.05 12.03 14.47
CA GLN A 224 -4.49 10.65 14.61
C GLN A 224 -5.59 10.51 15.66
N ILE A 225 -6.64 9.76 15.33
CA ILE A 225 -7.65 9.33 16.27
C ILE A 225 -7.11 8.13 17.07
N SER A 226 -7.34 8.14 18.38
CA SER A 226 -6.94 7.05 19.26
C SER A 226 -7.70 5.75 18.94
N PRO A 227 -7.16 4.58 19.31
CA PRO A 227 -7.84 3.29 19.13
C PRO A 227 -9.24 3.21 19.74
N THR A 228 -9.49 3.93 20.84
CA THR A 228 -10.81 3.98 21.50
C THR A 228 -11.78 4.96 20.82
N GLY A 229 -11.30 5.74 19.86
CA GLY A 229 -12.03 6.83 19.25
C GLY A 229 -12.22 8.05 20.15
N ARG A 230 -11.90 8.01 21.45
CA ARG A 230 -12.18 9.12 22.40
C ARG A 230 -11.28 10.32 22.22
N TYR A 231 -9.99 10.07 21.99
CA TYR A 231 -8.98 11.11 21.89
C TYR A 231 -8.53 11.29 20.46
N ALA A 232 -8.15 12.51 20.09
CA ALA A 232 -7.34 12.80 18.91
C ALA A 232 -6.03 13.45 19.37
N VAL A 233 -4.94 13.22 18.64
CA VAL A 233 -3.65 13.86 18.88
C VAL A 233 -3.16 14.53 17.61
N SER A 234 -2.56 15.71 17.72
CA SER A 234 -1.88 16.38 16.61
C SER A 234 -0.74 17.27 17.10
N MET A 235 0.07 17.76 16.17
CA MET A 235 1.05 18.81 16.43
C MET A 235 0.40 20.19 16.28
N VAL A 236 0.49 21.01 17.32
CA VAL A 236 0.06 22.41 17.33
C VAL A 236 1.27 23.33 17.31
N LYS A 237 1.06 24.56 16.82
CA LYS A 237 2.13 25.57 16.64
C LYS A 237 3.31 25.02 15.86
N ASP A 238 2.97 24.24 14.84
CA ASP A 238 3.90 23.40 14.12
C ASP A 238 4.50 24.11 12.90
N ARG A 239 5.66 23.62 12.49
CA ARG A 239 6.31 23.99 11.23
C ARG A 239 6.81 22.73 10.55
N HIS A 240 6.65 22.69 9.24
CA HIS A 240 7.05 21.56 8.42
C HIS A 240 7.79 22.06 7.17
N VAL A 241 8.59 21.17 6.60
CA VAL A 241 9.10 21.34 5.23
C VAL A 241 8.16 20.59 4.30
N THR A 242 7.69 21.28 3.25
CA THR A 242 7.01 20.64 2.12
C THR A 242 7.60 21.16 0.83
N VAL A 243 8.22 20.27 0.06
CA VAL A 243 8.81 20.61 -1.24
C VAL A 243 8.33 19.59 -2.26
N GLY A 244 7.51 20.03 -3.19
CA GLY A 244 7.15 19.23 -4.36
C GLY A 244 8.31 19.17 -5.35
N ARG A 245 8.48 18.02 -6.00
CA ARG A 245 9.51 17.75 -7.01
C ARG A 245 8.86 17.16 -8.27
N PRO A 246 9.44 17.41 -9.46
CA PRO A 246 8.91 16.89 -10.71
C PRO A 246 9.21 15.40 -10.92
N ASP A 247 10.22 14.85 -10.23
CA ASP A 247 10.64 13.45 -10.35
C ASP A 247 9.57 12.50 -9.78
N LEU A 248 9.30 11.38 -10.47
CA LEU A 248 8.23 10.44 -10.07
C LEU A 248 8.64 9.58 -8.88
N GLU A 249 9.93 9.25 -8.77
CA GLU A 249 10.51 8.41 -7.73
C GLU A 249 10.46 9.09 -6.36
N ILE A 250 10.73 10.40 -6.32
CA ILE A 250 10.64 11.24 -5.12
C ILE A 250 9.97 12.56 -5.52
N SER A 251 8.63 12.54 -5.56
CA SER A 251 7.85 13.70 -6.00
C SER A 251 7.48 14.69 -4.89
N GLN A 252 7.77 14.35 -3.62
CA GLN A 252 7.52 15.21 -2.47
C GLN A 252 8.54 14.92 -1.36
N LEU A 253 9.06 15.99 -0.74
CA LEU A 253 9.69 15.94 0.58
C LEU A 253 8.74 16.55 1.59
N PHE A 254 8.39 15.79 2.62
CA PHE A 254 7.51 16.22 3.70
C PHE A 254 8.06 15.74 5.04
N PHE A 255 8.37 16.67 5.96
CA PHE A 255 8.75 16.32 7.33
C PHE A 255 8.51 17.48 8.31
N PRO A 256 8.08 17.18 9.55
CA PRO A 256 7.93 18.19 10.60
C PRO A 256 9.29 18.68 11.12
N VAL A 257 9.34 19.94 11.55
CA VAL A 257 10.54 20.62 12.07
C VAL A 257 10.36 21.04 13.53
N LYS A 258 9.17 21.53 13.90
CA LYS A 258 8.80 21.97 15.24
C LYS A 258 7.32 21.65 15.46
N GLY A 259 6.93 21.38 16.69
CA GLY A 259 5.55 21.33 17.11
C GLY A 259 5.43 20.96 18.59
N ILE A 260 4.24 21.15 19.14
CA ILE A 260 3.86 20.65 20.47
C ILE A 260 2.79 19.60 20.25
N LEU A 261 2.87 18.44 20.90
CA LEU A 261 1.79 17.47 20.85
C LEU A 261 0.64 17.94 21.74
N ALA A 262 -0.55 18.07 21.16
CA ALA A 262 -1.79 18.36 21.87
C ALA A 262 -2.75 17.19 21.73
N ILE A 263 -3.56 16.97 22.76
CA ILE A 263 -4.58 15.92 22.80
C ILE A 263 -5.93 16.58 22.96
N TYR A 264 -6.86 16.22 22.09
CA TYR A 264 -8.27 16.59 22.19
C TYR A 264 -9.07 15.42 22.77
N ASP A 265 -9.80 15.65 23.87
CA ASP A 265 -10.75 14.69 24.45
C ASP A 265 -12.16 15.00 23.94
N ARG A 266 -12.68 14.15 23.03
CA ARG A 266 -14.01 14.36 22.42
C ARG A 266 -15.15 14.38 23.42
N GLN A 267 -15.04 13.66 24.53
CA GLN A 267 -16.10 13.60 25.53
C GLN A 267 -16.18 14.90 26.33
N LYS A 268 -15.03 15.51 26.62
CA LYS A 268 -14.94 16.78 27.34
C LYS A 268 -15.00 17.98 26.41
N ARG A 269 -14.72 17.78 25.13
CA ARG A 269 -14.55 18.82 24.10
C ARG A 269 -13.47 19.84 24.50
N THR A 270 -12.32 19.31 24.93
CA THR A 270 -11.15 20.07 25.41
C THR A 270 -9.86 19.54 24.82
#